data_AF-A0A3N5M801-F1
#
_entry.id   AF-A0A3N5M801-F1
#
_cell.length_a   1.000
_cell.length_b   1.000
_cell.length_c   1.000
_cell.angle_alpha   90.00
_cell.angle_beta   90.00
_cell.angle_gamma   90.00
#
_symmetry.space_group_name_H-M   'P 1'
#
loop_
_entity.id
_entity.type
_entity.pdbx_description
1 polymer ?
#
loop_
_entity_poly.entity_id
_entity_poly.type
_entity_poly.pdbx_seq_one_letter_code
_entity_poly.pdbx_strand_id
1 'polypeptide(L)'
;MIQDAIRAAKLDPDLYNAVEHDRSYTWRALVLVLIVSAASGIGSAIGLEGVSRIEGPVTDTITGVIGWVLWSASAAFIGTRLFAGTTDLGEMLRVLGYAQAPRIIGIIPLLGPVGWAWALVAGVVAVREGQEVTTGKAAVVVVTGGSVVVVLNWLAALVFGRLL
;
A
#
# COMPACT_ATOMS: atom_id res chain seq x y z
N MET A 1 -1.02 -0.91 17.78
CA MET A 1 -0.97 -1.55 16.44
C MET A 1 -2.35 -1.89 15.90
N ILE A 2 -3.12 -2.84 16.48
CA ILE A 2 -4.44 -3.21 15.91
C ILE A 2 -5.42 -2.04 15.92
N GLN A 3 -5.51 -1.31 17.04
CA GLN A 3 -6.34 -0.10 17.13
C GLN A 3 -5.94 0.94 16.08
N ASP A 4 -4.64 1.14 15.89
CA ASP A 4 -4.10 2.04 14.85
C ASP A 4 -4.47 1.55 13.44
N ALA A 5 -4.38 0.25 13.16
CA ALA A 5 -4.79 -0.31 11.87
C ALA A 5 -6.29 -0.11 11.61
N ILE A 6 -7.14 -0.24 12.63
CA ILE A 6 -8.58 0.04 12.54
C ILE A 6 -8.82 1.53 12.29
N ARG A 7 -8.11 2.41 12.99
CA ARG A 7 -8.17 3.87 12.78
C ARG A 7 -7.74 4.25 11.36
N ALA A 8 -6.66 3.65 10.85
CA ALA A 8 -6.22 3.82 9.46
C ALA A 8 -7.29 3.37 8.47
N ALA A 9 -7.90 2.20 8.69
CA ALA A 9 -8.99 1.74 7.84
C ALA A 9 -10.22 2.67 7.90
N LYS A 10 -10.46 3.32 9.05
CA LYS A 10 -11.49 4.36 9.22
C LYS A 10 -11.09 5.73 8.68
N LEU A 11 -9.93 5.85 8.01
CA LEU A 11 -9.44 7.08 7.40
C LEU A 11 -9.18 8.20 8.41
N ASP A 12 -8.79 7.85 9.63
CA ASP A 12 -8.51 8.78 10.73
C ASP A 12 -7.28 9.67 10.42
N PRO A 13 -7.45 10.99 10.18
CA PRO A 13 -6.35 11.89 9.85
C PRO A 13 -5.34 12.04 10.99
N ASP A 14 -5.81 12.07 12.24
CA ASP A 14 -4.96 12.25 13.41
C ASP A 14 -4.00 11.07 13.57
N LEU A 15 -4.42 9.86 13.16
CA LEU A 15 -3.51 8.73 13.09
C LEU A 15 -2.41 8.97 12.06
N TYR A 16 -2.75 9.39 10.83
CA TYR A 16 -1.75 9.56 9.77
C TYR A 16 -0.70 10.62 10.13
N ASN A 17 -1.13 11.73 10.74
CA ASN A 17 -0.21 12.73 11.28
C ASN A 17 0.68 12.16 12.41
N ALA A 18 0.11 11.36 13.32
CA ALA A 18 0.88 10.74 14.40
C ALA A 18 1.95 9.74 13.88
N VAL A 19 1.59 8.88 12.92
CA VAL A 19 2.53 7.89 12.37
C VAL A 19 3.60 8.53 11.49
N GLU A 20 3.31 9.68 10.86
CA GLU A 20 4.28 10.50 10.13
C GLU A 20 5.38 11.05 11.05
N HIS A 21 5.06 11.46 12.27
CA HIS A 21 6.04 12.09 13.16
C HIS A 21 6.81 11.08 14.03
N ASP A 22 6.18 9.99 14.44
CA ASP A 22 6.80 9.03 15.34
C ASP A 22 7.48 7.85 14.60
N ARG A 23 8.82 7.82 14.65
CA ARG A 23 9.65 6.76 14.05
C ARG A 23 9.44 5.38 14.68
N SER A 24 8.84 5.29 15.87
CA SER A 24 8.46 4.02 16.50
C SER A 24 7.44 3.23 15.66
N TYR A 25 6.73 3.91 14.75
CA TYR A 25 5.77 3.30 13.84
C TYR A 25 6.38 2.67 12.59
N THR A 26 7.67 2.89 12.26
CA THR A 26 8.29 2.32 11.05
C THR A 26 8.23 0.80 11.03
N TRP A 27 8.66 0.15 12.12
CA TRP A 27 8.63 -1.31 12.20
C TRP A 27 7.19 -1.85 12.26
N ARG A 28 6.27 -1.11 12.90
CA ARG A 28 4.85 -1.48 13.00
C ARG A 28 4.18 -1.44 11.63
N ALA A 29 4.50 -0.43 10.81
CA ALA A 29 4.03 -0.32 9.44
C ALA A 29 4.53 -1.49 8.59
N LEU A 30 5.82 -1.85 8.70
CA LEU A 30 6.36 -3.04 8.02
C LEU A 30 5.63 -4.32 8.43
N VAL A 31 5.43 -4.56 9.73
CA VAL A 31 4.72 -5.74 10.23
C VAL A 31 3.27 -5.77 9.73
N LEU A 32 2.59 -4.61 9.73
CA LEU A 32 1.24 -4.50 9.20
C LEU A 32 1.19 -4.85 7.69
N VAL A 33 2.12 -4.32 6.90
CA VAL A 33 2.23 -4.63 5.46
C VAL A 33 2.49 -6.12 5.22
N LEU A 34 3.36 -6.74 6.03
CA LEU A 34 3.63 -8.19 5.96
C LEU A 34 2.35 -9.00 6.24
N ILE A 35 1.64 -8.70 7.32
CA ILE A 35 0.39 -9.37 7.69
C ILE A 35 -0.66 -9.22 6.58
N VAL A 36 -0.85 -8.00 6.09
CA VAL A 36 -1.84 -7.70 5.05
C VAL A 36 -1.49 -8.36 3.70
N SER A 37 -0.21 -8.37 3.33
CA SER A 37 0.24 -8.99 2.08
C SER A 37 0.10 -10.52 2.14
N ALA A 38 0.45 -11.12 3.27
CA ALA A 38 0.25 -12.56 3.50
C ALA A 38 -1.24 -12.93 3.48
N ALA A 39 -2.08 -12.16 4.18
CA ALA A 39 -3.53 -12.38 4.20
C ALA A 39 -4.15 -12.27 2.79
N SER A 40 -3.71 -11.28 2.00
CA SER A 40 -4.15 -11.12 0.61
C SER A 40 -3.71 -12.31 -0.26
N GLY A 41 -2.48 -12.80 -0.10
CA GLY A 41 -1.97 -13.96 -0.82
C GLY A 41 -2.73 -15.25 -0.48
N ILE A 42 -3.07 -15.44 0.80
CA ILE A 42 -3.91 -16.56 1.26
C ILE A 42 -5.31 -16.47 0.65
N GLY A 43 -5.97 -15.31 0.73
CA GLY A 43 -7.31 -15.12 0.17
C GLY A 43 -7.36 -15.35 -1.33
N SER A 44 -6.32 -14.94 -2.06
CA SER A 44 -6.21 -15.24 -3.49
C SER A 44 -5.95 -16.71 -3.79
N ALA A 45 -5.17 -17.42 -2.96
CA ALA A 45 -4.89 -18.84 -3.16
C ALA A 45 -6.15 -19.70 -2.95
N ILE A 46 -7.00 -19.32 -1.98
CA ILE A 46 -8.24 -20.03 -1.65
C ILE A 46 -9.36 -19.70 -2.66
N GLY A 47 -9.43 -18.45 -3.14
CA GLY A 47 -10.51 -18.00 -4.03
C GLY A 47 -10.41 -18.47 -5.48
N LEU A 48 -9.29 -19.08 -5.88
CA LEU A 48 -9.03 -19.55 -7.24
C LEU A 48 -8.89 -21.07 -7.26
N GLU A 49 -9.95 -21.81 -6.93
CA GLU A 49 -10.04 -23.22 -7.31
C GLU A 49 -10.06 -23.31 -8.85
N GLY A 50 -8.93 -23.68 -9.47
CA GLY A 50 -8.87 -24.09 -10.88
C GLY A 50 -7.99 -23.28 -11.83
N VAL A 51 -7.42 -22.14 -11.41
CA VAL A 51 -6.40 -21.43 -12.21
C VAL A 51 -5.04 -21.72 -11.57
N SER A 52 -4.17 -22.44 -12.27
CA SER A 52 -2.79 -22.72 -11.84
C SER A 52 -2.02 -21.40 -11.68
N ARG A 53 -2.11 -20.77 -10.49
CA ARG A 53 -1.21 -19.68 -10.13
C ARG A 53 0.16 -20.27 -9.85
N ILE A 54 1.15 -19.75 -10.57
CA ILE A 54 2.57 -20.08 -10.37
C ILE A 54 3.10 -19.40 -9.10
N GLU A 55 2.38 -18.38 -8.59
CA GLU A 55 2.76 -17.56 -7.45
C GLU A 55 1.94 -17.95 -6.21
N GLY A 56 2.64 -18.35 -5.14
CA GLY A 56 2.05 -18.70 -3.84
C GLY A 56 2.07 -17.56 -2.83
N PRO A 57 1.56 -17.78 -1.60
CA PRO A 57 1.45 -16.73 -0.57
C PRO A 57 2.78 -16.04 -0.22
N VAL A 58 3.91 -16.74 -0.38
CA VAL A 58 5.25 -16.19 -0.14
C VAL A 58 5.65 -15.17 -1.20
N THR A 59 5.47 -15.49 -2.49
CA THR A 59 5.76 -14.56 -3.59
C THR A 59 4.85 -13.33 -3.52
N ASP A 60 3.58 -13.51 -3.15
CA ASP A 60 2.62 -12.41 -2.95
C ASP A 60 3.01 -11.49 -1.79
N THR A 61 3.57 -12.06 -0.71
CA THR A 61 4.07 -11.28 0.41
C THR A 61 5.29 -10.45 0.01
N ILE A 62 6.26 -11.05 -0.68
CA ILE A 62 7.48 -10.37 -1.13
C ILE A 62 7.13 -9.25 -2.11
N THR A 63 6.35 -9.55 -3.14
CA THR A 63 5.90 -8.55 -4.13
C THR A 63 5.05 -7.45 -3.49
N GLY A 64 4.21 -7.79 -2.49
CA GLY A 64 3.43 -6.82 -1.73
C GLY A 64 4.30 -5.82 -0.95
N VAL A 65 5.35 -6.31 -0.26
CA VAL A 65 6.30 -5.45 0.46
C VAL A 65 7.10 -4.58 -0.51
N ILE A 66 7.64 -5.17 -1.59
CA ILE A 66 8.36 -4.42 -2.61
C ILE A 66 7.46 -3.34 -3.23
N GLY A 67 6.24 -3.70 -3.59
CA GLY A 67 5.25 -2.77 -4.13
C GLY A 67 4.92 -1.62 -3.18
N TRP A 68 4.79 -1.88 -1.88
CA TRP A 68 4.60 -0.83 -0.88
C TRP A 68 5.82 0.12 -0.78
N VAL A 69 7.04 -0.41 -0.80
CA VAL A 69 8.26 0.42 -0.78
C VAL A 69 8.33 1.29 -2.04
N LEU A 70 8.10 0.70 -3.22
CA LEU A 70 8.10 1.40 -4.49
C LEU A 70 7.00 2.47 -4.55
N TRP A 71 5.81 2.17 -4.05
CA TRP A 71 4.72 3.14 -3.98
C TRP A 71 5.08 4.31 -3.06
N SER A 72 5.68 4.03 -1.90
CA SER A 72 6.09 5.05 -0.94
C SER A 72 7.19 5.94 -1.50
N ALA A 73 8.20 5.36 -2.14
CA ALA A 73 9.24 6.13 -2.82
C ALA A 73 8.68 7.00 -3.95
N SER A 74 7.79 6.44 -4.76
CA SER A 74 7.17 7.17 -5.88
C SER A 74 6.29 8.32 -5.37
N ALA A 75 5.45 8.07 -4.36
CA ALA A 75 4.59 9.08 -3.77
C ALA A 75 5.40 10.22 -3.11
N ALA A 76 6.44 9.88 -2.35
CA ALA A 76 7.35 10.86 -1.76
C ALA A 76 8.02 11.72 -2.85
N PHE A 77 8.58 11.09 -3.89
CA PHE A 77 9.22 11.80 -4.98
C PHE A 77 8.25 12.72 -5.75
N ILE A 78 7.09 12.19 -6.15
CA ILE A 78 6.11 12.93 -6.94
C ILE A 78 5.54 14.11 -6.12
N GLY A 79 5.18 13.89 -4.87
CA GLY A 79 4.63 14.94 -4.01
C GLY A 79 5.60 16.06 -3.69
N THR A 80 6.83 15.71 -3.32
CA THR A 80 7.88 16.72 -3.07
C THR A 80 8.26 17.50 -4.32
N ARG A 81 8.36 16.83 -5.48
CA ARG A 81 8.81 17.48 -6.73
C ARG A 81 7.74 18.24 -7.48
N LEU A 82 6.52 17.71 -7.58
CA LEU A 82 5.45 18.34 -8.35
C LEU A 82 4.61 19.31 -7.53
N PHE A 83 4.51 19.08 -6.22
CA PHE A 83 3.56 19.81 -5.37
C PHE A 83 4.22 20.52 -4.19
N ALA A 84 5.55 20.47 -4.08
CA ALA A 84 6.32 21.04 -2.97
C ALA A 84 5.85 20.52 -1.60
N GLY A 85 5.36 19.28 -1.53
CA GLY A 85 5.03 18.64 -0.25
C GLY A 85 6.27 18.44 0.61
N THR A 86 6.09 18.41 1.92
CA THR A 86 7.15 18.24 2.91
C THR A 86 7.10 16.81 3.44
N THR A 87 7.91 15.92 2.88
CA THR A 87 7.99 14.54 3.36
C THR A 87 9.34 13.90 3.02
N ASP A 88 9.76 12.92 3.82
CA ASP A 88 10.83 11.99 3.49
C ASP A 88 10.30 10.57 3.19
N LEU A 89 11.20 9.69 2.72
CA LEU A 89 10.83 8.31 2.39
C LEU A 89 10.32 7.53 3.61
N GLY A 90 10.91 7.76 4.80
CA GLY A 90 10.55 7.06 6.03
C GLY A 90 9.18 7.49 6.57
N GLU A 91 8.85 8.78 6.48
CA GLU A 91 7.51 9.33 6.70
C GLU A 91 6.50 8.68 5.76
N MET A 92 6.79 8.69 4.46
CA MET A 92 5.88 8.14 3.46
C MET A 92 5.65 6.63 3.61
N LEU A 93 6.71 5.87 3.93
CA LEU A 93 6.61 4.44 4.24
C LEU A 93 5.64 4.19 5.39
N ARG A 94 5.71 4.97 6.47
CA ARG A 94 4.84 4.81 7.65
C ARG A 94 3.39 5.10 7.31
N VAL A 95 3.09 6.26 6.73
CA VAL A 95 1.70 6.66 6.45
C VAL A 95 1.06 5.73 5.40
N LEU A 96 1.76 5.36 4.33
CA LEU A 96 1.24 4.44 3.33
C LEU A 96 1.25 2.99 3.77
N GLY A 97 2.13 2.60 4.71
CA GLY A 97 2.10 1.28 5.33
C GLY A 97 0.83 1.08 6.15
N TYR A 98 0.43 2.09 6.92
CA TYR A 98 -0.86 2.10 7.61
C TYR A 98 -2.06 2.19 6.65
N ALA A 99 -1.92 2.90 5.52
CA ALA A 99 -2.95 2.91 4.47
C ALA A 99 -3.22 1.53 3.83
N GLN A 100 -2.33 0.54 4.01
CA GLN A 100 -2.59 -0.84 3.59
C GLN A 100 -3.61 -1.57 4.47
N ALA A 101 -3.90 -1.09 5.69
CA ALA A 101 -4.74 -1.79 6.67
C ALA A 101 -6.08 -2.32 6.09
N PRO A 102 -6.85 -1.56 5.28
CA PRO A 102 -8.07 -2.05 4.67
C PRO A 102 -7.94 -3.33 3.85
N ARG A 103 -6.77 -3.56 3.23
CA ARG A 103 -6.57 -4.73 2.35
C ARG A 103 -6.61 -6.05 3.10
N ILE A 104 -6.62 -6.04 4.44
CA ILE A 104 -6.81 -7.24 5.25
C ILE A 104 -8.10 -7.99 4.86
N ILE A 105 -9.14 -7.29 4.38
CA ILE A 105 -10.38 -7.92 3.92
C ILE A 105 -10.18 -8.81 2.69
N GLY A 106 -9.06 -8.64 1.98
CA GLY A 106 -8.67 -9.48 0.84
C GLY A 106 -8.37 -10.93 1.21
N ILE A 107 -8.33 -11.28 2.50
CA ILE A 107 -8.33 -12.68 2.96
C ILE A 107 -9.63 -13.40 2.60
N ILE A 108 -10.73 -12.66 2.52
CA ILE A 108 -12.02 -13.19 2.08
C ILE A 108 -11.96 -13.25 0.54
N PRO A 109 -12.19 -14.44 -0.06
CA PRO A 109 -12.24 -14.59 -1.50
C PRO A 109 -13.11 -13.51 -2.16
N LEU A 110 -12.65 -13.01 -3.31
CA LEU A 110 -13.32 -11.95 -4.11
C LEU A 110 -13.35 -10.54 -3.50
N LEU A 111 -12.99 -10.34 -2.22
CA LEU A 111 -12.94 -8.99 -1.61
C LEU A 111 -11.59 -8.27 -1.77
N GLY A 112 -10.59 -8.92 -2.37
CA GLY A 112 -9.29 -8.31 -2.68
C GLY A 112 -9.40 -6.96 -3.40
N PRO A 113 -10.17 -6.83 -4.50
CA PRO A 113 -10.36 -5.56 -5.20
C PRO A 113 -10.99 -4.46 -4.32
N VAL A 114 -11.92 -4.82 -3.44
CA VAL A 114 -12.55 -3.88 -2.50
C VAL A 114 -11.51 -3.35 -1.51
N GLY A 115 -10.68 -4.23 -0.96
CA GLY A 115 -9.60 -3.86 -0.05
C GLY A 115 -8.57 -2.96 -0.72
N TRP A 116 -8.27 -3.21 -2.00
CA TRP A 116 -7.36 -2.39 -2.79
C TRP A 116 -7.92 -0.99 -3.09
N ALA A 117 -9.20 -0.90 -3.49
CA ALA A 117 -9.87 0.38 -3.71
C ALA A 117 -9.94 1.20 -2.42
N TRP A 118 -10.24 0.55 -1.29
CA TRP A 118 -10.23 1.19 0.02
C TRP A 118 -8.81 1.68 0.41
N ALA A 119 -7.78 0.89 0.15
CA ALA A 119 -6.40 1.30 0.40
C ALA A 119 -5.96 2.50 -0.46
N LEU A 120 -6.49 2.67 -1.67
CA LEU A 120 -6.26 3.89 -2.44
C LEU A 120 -6.88 5.11 -1.74
N VAL A 121 -8.13 5.01 -1.28
CA VAL A 121 -8.79 6.10 -0.52
C VAL A 121 -8.02 6.42 0.76
N ALA A 122 -7.60 5.38 1.49
CA ALA A 122 -6.73 5.51 2.66
C ALA A 122 -5.39 6.16 2.30
N GLY A 123 -4.82 5.80 1.16
CA GLY A 123 -3.61 6.42 0.61
C GLY A 123 -3.78 7.91 0.36
N VAL A 124 -4.95 8.36 -0.13
CA VAL A 124 -5.20 9.79 -0.35
C VAL A 124 -5.18 10.56 0.96
N VAL A 125 -5.82 10.04 2.00
CA VAL A 125 -5.78 10.67 3.33
C VAL A 125 -4.36 10.62 3.91
N ALA A 126 -3.69 9.48 3.82
CA ALA A 126 -2.32 9.29 4.29
C ALA A 126 -1.32 10.27 3.64
N VAL A 127 -1.41 10.47 2.32
CA VAL A 127 -0.53 11.40 1.57
C VAL A 127 -0.92 12.85 1.84
N ARG A 128 -2.22 13.15 2.01
CA ARG A 128 -2.68 14.49 2.36
C ARG A 128 -2.05 14.94 3.68
N GLU A 129 -2.13 14.10 4.70
CA GLU A 129 -1.53 14.40 6.01
C GLU A 129 0.00 14.34 5.90
N GLY A 130 0.56 13.26 5.38
CA GLY A 130 2.00 13.01 5.38
C GLY A 130 2.86 13.84 4.42
N GLN A 131 2.26 14.66 3.56
CA GLN A 131 2.98 15.64 2.73
C GLN A 131 2.46 17.06 2.92
N GLU A 132 1.45 17.24 3.78
CA GLU A 132 0.76 18.51 4.01
C GLU A 132 0.23 19.18 2.73
N VAL A 133 -0.29 18.37 1.79
CA VAL A 133 -0.87 18.84 0.52
C VAL A 133 -2.39 18.83 0.54
N THR A 134 -3.04 19.52 -0.41
CA THR A 134 -4.51 19.46 -0.53
C THR A 134 -4.97 18.08 -1.00
N THR A 135 -6.21 17.70 -0.66
CA THR A 135 -6.79 16.39 -1.04
C THR A 135 -6.70 16.11 -2.55
N GLY A 136 -6.91 17.13 -3.39
CA GLY A 136 -6.79 16.99 -4.84
C GLY A 136 -5.38 16.65 -5.31
N LYS A 137 -4.36 17.30 -4.72
CA LYS A 137 -2.94 16.99 -5.00
C LYS A 137 -2.58 15.59 -4.48
N ALA A 138 -3.03 15.25 -3.27
CA ALA A 138 -2.81 13.92 -2.69
C ALA A 138 -3.40 12.80 -3.57
N ALA A 139 -4.60 13.00 -4.12
CA ALA A 139 -5.20 12.05 -5.05
C ALA A 139 -4.34 11.84 -6.30
N VAL A 140 -3.80 12.93 -6.88
CA VAL A 140 -2.88 12.83 -8.03
C VAL A 140 -1.61 12.07 -7.65
N VAL A 141 -1.00 12.36 -6.49
CA VAL A 141 0.20 11.66 -6.01
C VAL A 141 -0.07 10.17 -5.82
N VAL A 142 -1.19 9.81 -5.21
CA VAL A 142 -1.56 8.40 -4.96
C VAL A 142 -1.75 7.64 -6.25
N VAL A 143 -2.51 8.19 -7.20
CA VAL A 143 -2.80 7.52 -8.47
C VAL A 143 -1.54 7.41 -9.33
N THR A 144 -0.78 8.50 -9.47
CA THR A 144 0.45 8.49 -10.29
C THR A 144 1.54 7.65 -9.64
N GLY A 145 1.76 7.76 -8.33
CA GLY A 145 2.69 6.92 -7.59
C GLY A 145 2.31 5.44 -7.61
N GLY A 146 1.02 5.12 -7.49
CA GLY A 146 0.52 3.75 -7.57
C GLY A 146 0.67 3.15 -8.97
N SER A 147 0.50 3.95 -10.02
CA SER A 147 0.65 3.52 -11.41
C SER A 147 2.07 3.01 -11.72
N VAL A 148 3.10 3.56 -11.07
CA VAL A 148 4.48 3.08 -11.19
C VAL A 148 4.58 1.62 -10.77
N VAL A 149 3.97 1.25 -9.65
CA VAL A 149 3.97 -0.13 -9.14
C VAL A 149 3.20 -1.06 -10.08
N VAL A 150 2.05 -0.61 -10.59
CA VAL A 150 1.25 -1.39 -11.56
C VAL A 150 2.05 -1.67 -12.83
N VAL A 151 2.72 -0.66 -13.38
CA VAL A 151 3.57 -0.80 -14.58
C VAL A 151 4.73 -1.75 -14.31
N LEU A 152 5.41 -1.63 -13.18
CA LEU A 152 6.52 -2.52 -12.82
C LEU A 152 6.06 -3.97 -12.66
N ASN A 153 4.93 -4.21 -12.01
CA ASN A 153 4.35 -5.55 -11.90
C ASN A 153 3.95 -6.11 -13.27
N TRP A 154 3.36 -5.27 -14.14
CA TRP A 154 3.01 -5.67 -15.50
C TRP A 154 4.24 -6.03 -16.34
N LEU A 155 5.31 -5.23 -16.28
CA LEU A 155 6.58 -5.52 -16.94
C LEU A 155 7.23 -6.81 -16.41
N ALA A 156 7.22 -7.02 -15.10
CA ALA A 156 7.69 -8.26 -14.50
C ALA A 156 6.90 -9.47 -15.02
N ALA A 157 5.57 -9.36 -15.08
CA ALA A 157 4.72 -10.41 -15.64
C ALA A 157 5.03 -10.69 -17.13
N LEU A 158 5.36 -9.68 -17.94
CA LEU A 158 5.78 -9.88 -19.33
C LEU A 158 7.12 -10.61 -19.47
N VAL A 159 8.06 -10.34 -18.58
CA VAL A 159 9.41 -10.96 -18.60
C VAL A 159 9.35 -12.39 -18.05
N PHE A 160 8.76 -12.57 -16.87
CA PHE A 160 8.75 -13.85 -16.17
C PHE A 160 7.59 -14.75 -16.58
N GLY A 161 6.45 -14.20 -16.98
CA GLY A 161 5.31 -14.96 -17.51
C GLY A 161 5.56 -15.56 -18.89
N ARG A 162 6.67 -15.21 -19.56
CA ARG A 162 7.14 -15.86 -20.79
C ARG A 162 8.17 -16.97 -20.54
N LEU A 163 8.65 -17.14 -19.30
CA LEU A 163 9.70 -18.09 -18.91
C LEU A 163 9.15 -19.36 -18.21
N LEU A 164 7.82 -19.50 -18.17
CA LEU A 164 7.07 -20.59 -17.55
C LEU A 164 6.01 -21.08 -18.56
#